data_AF-A0A448BVG2-F1
#
_entry.id   AF-A0A448BVG2-F1
#
_cell.length_a   1.000
_cell.length_b   1.000
_cell.length_c   1.000
_cell.angle_alpha   90.00
_cell.angle_beta   90.00
_cell.angle_gamma   90.00
#
_symmetry.space_group_name_H-M   'P 1'
#
loop_
_entity.id
_entity.type
_entity.pdbx_description
1 polymer ?
#
loop_
_entity_poly.entity_id
_entity_poly.type
_entity_poly.pdbx_seq_one_letter_code
_entity_poly.pdbx_strand_id
1 'polypeptide(L)'
;MTAQLLNTAAIFAVGFLMRPIGGWLMGIYADRKGRKAALLASVLLMCFGSLIIALTPSYETIGVAAPILLVVARLLQGLSVGGEYGTSATYLSEMANKEQRGFFSSFQYVTLISGQLIALAVLIVLQQTLTVEQLESWGWRVPFFIGALCAVVAMFLRRGMEETESFSKKKEEPKESLLRTLLRHPKEVLTVVGLTMGGTLAFYTYTTYMQKYLVNTVGMSKTDSTMISAATLFLFMLLQPIVGALSDKIGRRPILIAFGVLGTVFTYPILSTLHSVDSWWGAFFLIMAALVIVSGYTSINAVVKAELFPTEIRALGVGLPYALTVSIFGGTAEYVALWFKSVGLESGFYWYVTACIACSLLVYVFMKDTQKHSKITTD
;
A
#
# COMPACT_ATOMS: atom_id res chain seq x y z
N MET A 1 10.10 2.60 -25.62
CA MET A 1 10.25 2.39 -24.16
C MET A 1 8.96 2.68 -23.39
N THR A 2 8.31 3.83 -23.59
CA THR A 2 7.08 4.21 -22.85
C THR A 2 5.92 3.23 -23.04
N ALA A 3 5.70 2.70 -24.24
CA ALA A 3 4.64 1.72 -24.51
C ALA A 3 4.83 0.37 -23.77
N GLN A 4 6.08 -0.11 -23.63
CA GLN A 4 6.38 -1.32 -22.86
C GLN A 4 6.13 -1.09 -21.36
N LEU A 5 6.57 0.05 -20.82
CA LEU A 5 6.30 0.43 -19.43
C LEU A 5 4.80 0.58 -19.17
N LEU A 6 4.04 1.10 -20.13
CA LEU A 6 2.58 1.24 -20.04
C LEU A 6 1.88 -0.13 -19.96
N ASN A 7 2.32 -1.11 -20.76
CA ASN A 7 1.81 -2.48 -20.71
C ASN A 7 2.16 -3.17 -19.38
N THR A 8 3.39 -2.98 -18.88
CA THR A 8 3.78 -3.50 -17.55
C THR A 8 2.96 -2.85 -16.43
N ALA A 9 2.71 -1.54 -16.51
CA ALA A 9 1.89 -0.81 -15.55
C ALA A 9 0.41 -1.24 -15.61
N ALA A 10 -0.12 -1.55 -16.81
CA ALA A 10 -1.47 -2.10 -16.97
C ALA A 10 -1.61 -3.48 -16.31
N ILE A 11 -0.64 -4.38 -16.52
CA ILE A 11 -0.61 -5.70 -15.86
C ILE A 11 -0.51 -5.53 -14.33
N PHE A 12 0.28 -4.56 -13.86
CA PHE A 12 0.38 -4.23 -12.44
C PHE A 12 -0.96 -3.71 -11.87
N ALA A 13 -1.65 -2.82 -12.59
CA ALA A 13 -2.96 -2.31 -12.22
C ALA A 13 -4.05 -3.39 -12.17
N VAL A 14 -3.99 -4.39 -13.06
CA VAL A 14 -4.91 -5.54 -13.05
C VAL A 14 -4.77 -6.35 -11.76
N GLY A 15 -3.54 -6.57 -11.26
CA GLY A 15 -3.32 -7.20 -9.96
C GLY A 15 -3.94 -6.41 -8.80
N PHE A 16 -3.97 -5.07 -8.90
CA PHE A 16 -4.62 -4.22 -7.91
C PHE A 16 -6.14 -4.39 -7.91
N LEU A 17 -6.79 -4.59 -9.05
CA LEU A 17 -8.24 -4.81 -9.13
C LEU A 17 -8.72 -6.08 -8.39
N MET A 18 -7.82 -7.03 -8.11
CA MET A 18 -8.14 -8.21 -7.31
C MET A 18 -8.16 -7.94 -5.80
N ARG A 19 -7.58 -6.84 -5.30
CA ARG A 19 -7.54 -6.54 -3.86
C ARG A 19 -8.93 -6.44 -3.20
N PRO A 20 -9.95 -5.79 -3.79
CA PRO A 20 -11.28 -5.74 -3.18
C PRO A 20 -11.92 -7.12 -3.12
N ILE A 21 -11.75 -7.92 -4.17
CA ILE A 21 -12.23 -9.31 -4.25
C ILE A 21 -11.53 -10.17 -3.19
N GLY A 22 -10.22 -10.00 -3.05
CA GLY A 22 -9.41 -10.66 -2.03
C GLY A 22 -9.83 -10.33 -0.61
N GLY A 23 -10.05 -9.05 -0.33
CA GLY A 23 -10.57 -8.57 0.96
C GLY A 23 -11.94 -9.18 1.30
N TRP A 24 -12.82 -9.27 0.31
CA TRP A 24 -14.13 -9.90 0.47
C TRP A 24 -14.05 -11.41 0.70
N LEU A 25 -13.31 -12.14 -0.14
CA LEU A 25 -13.14 -13.60 -0.02
C LEU A 25 -12.46 -14.01 1.28
N MET A 26 -11.37 -13.33 1.65
CA MET A 26 -10.64 -13.62 2.89
C MET A 26 -11.45 -13.20 4.12
N GLY A 27 -12.30 -12.18 4.02
CA GLY A 27 -13.27 -11.85 5.06
C GLY A 27 -14.26 -12.98 5.34
N ILE A 28 -14.92 -13.49 4.29
CA ILE A 28 -15.84 -14.64 4.41
C ILE A 28 -15.12 -15.88 4.97
N TYR A 29 -13.90 -16.13 4.48
CA TYR A 29 -13.12 -17.27 4.94
C TYR A 29 -12.67 -17.12 6.40
N ALA A 30 -12.32 -15.90 6.84
CA ALA A 30 -12.01 -15.59 8.23
C ALA A 30 -13.22 -15.81 9.16
N ASP A 31 -14.42 -15.45 8.71
CA ASP A 31 -15.65 -15.66 9.49
C ASP A 31 -16.00 -17.14 9.63
N ARG A 32 -15.73 -17.97 8.60
CA ARG A 32 -16.06 -19.41 8.62
C ARG A 32 -15.00 -20.29 9.28
N LYS A 33 -13.72 -19.96 9.13
CA LYS A 33 -12.59 -20.84 9.49
C LYS A 33 -11.62 -20.21 10.48
N GLY A 34 -11.86 -18.97 10.94
CA GLY A 34 -10.98 -18.25 11.84
C GLY A 34 -10.03 -17.30 11.11
N ARG A 35 -9.58 -16.26 11.83
CA ARG A 35 -8.73 -15.19 11.30
C ARG A 35 -7.33 -15.73 11.00
N LYS A 36 -6.83 -16.65 11.84
CA LYS A 36 -5.54 -17.31 11.63
C LYS A 36 -5.51 -18.06 10.30
N ALA A 37 -6.57 -18.83 10.00
CA ALA A 37 -6.69 -19.60 8.77
C ALA A 37 -6.69 -18.69 7.54
N ALA A 38 -7.45 -17.59 7.57
CA ALA A 38 -7.51 -16.65 6.47
C ALA A 38 -6.19 -15.93 6.19
N LEU A 39 -5.50 -15.50 7.24
CA LEU A 39 -4.17 -14.92 7.08
C LEU A 39 -3.16 -15.92 6.51
N LEU A 40 -3.21 -17.20 6.92
CA LEU A 40 -2.32 -18.22 6.39
C LEU A 40 -2.62 -18.53 4.91
N ALA A 41 -3.90 -18.67 4.55
CA ALA A 41 -4.32 -18.87 3.17
C ALA A 41 -3.86 -17.72 2.27
N SER A 42 -3.98 -16.48 2.75
CA SER A 42 -3.52 -15.30 2.04
C SER A 42 -2.02 -15.33 1.76
N VAL A 43 -1.19 -15.60 2.78
CA VAL A 43 0.27 -15.66 2.60
C VAL A 43 0.67 -16.77 1.61
N LEU A 44 0.06 -17.96 1.73
CA LEU A 44 0.34 -19.06 0.81
C LEU A 44 0.00 -18.70 -0.64
N LEU A 45 -1.10 -17.98 -0.84
CA LEU A 45 -1.52 -17.50 -2.16
C LEU A 45 -0.49 -16.51 -2.77
N MET A 46 0.06 -15.60 -1.95
CA MET A 46 1.11 -14.66 -2.38
C MET A 46 2.40 -15.40 -2.78
N CYS A 47 2.85 -16.35 -1.95
CA CYS A 47 4.07 -17.09 -2.21
C CYS A 47 3.92 -18.03 -3.41
N PHE A 48 2.75 -18.65 -3.58
CA PHE A 48 2.44 -19.44 -4.76
C PHE A 48 2.46 -18.59 -6.04
N GLY A 49 1.85 -17.40 -6.01
CA GLY A 49 1.96 -16.45 -7.13
C GLY A 49 3.41 -16.05 -7.44
N SER A 50 4.23 -15.84 -6.40
CA SER A 50 5.66 -15.53 -6.58
C SER A 50 6.44 -16.69 -7.19
N LEU A 51 6.12 -17.94 -6.79
CA LEU A 51 6.71 -19.14 -7.36
C LEU A 51 6.33 -19.33 -8.84
N ILE A 52 5.07 -19.06 -9.21
CA ILE A 52 4.65 -19.07 -10.62
C ILE A 52 5.50 -18.09 -11.43
N ILE A 53 5.68 -16.85 -10.96
CA ILE A 53 6.50 -15.85 -11.67
C ILE A 53 7.96 -16.31 -11.79
N ALA A 54 8.53 -16.86 -10.72
CA ALA A 54 9.91 -17.33 -10.70
C ALA A 54 10.16 -18.48 -11.69
N LEU A 55 9.20 -19.40 -11.82
CA LEU A 55 9.30 -20.58 -12.69
C LEU A 55 8.80 -20.34 -14.12
N THR A 56 8.17 -19.19 -14.41
CA THR A 56 7.61 -18.91 -15.74
C THR A 56 8.73 -18.81 -16.79
N PRO A 57 8.71 -19.65 -17.85
CA PRO A 57 9.64 -19.54 -18.98
C PRO A 57 9.48 -18.22 -19.75
N SER A 58 10.48 -17.87 -20.56
CA SER A 58 10.42 -16.65 -21.37
C SER A 58 9.35 -16.75 -22.48
N TYR A 59 8.98 -15.59 -23.02
CA TYR A 59 8.06 -15.50 -24.17
C TYR A 59 8.57 -16.31 -25.37
N GLU A 60 9.88 -16.39 -25.56
CA GLU A 60 10.47 -17.18 -26.65
C GLU A 60 10.18 -18.69 -26.51
N THR A 61 10.05 -19.20 -25.28
CA THR A 61 9.81 -20.64 -25.05
C THR A 61 8.34 -21.02 -25.14
N ILE A 62 7.44 -20.20 -24.59
CA ILE A 62 6.02 -20.57 -24.43
C ILE A 62 5.03 -19.57 -25.05
N GLY A 63 5.54 -18.57 -25.77
CA GLY A 63 4.73 -17.56 -26.45
C GLY A 63 3.77 -16.82 -25.51
N VAL A 64 2.52 -16.66 -25.94
CA VAL A 64 1.46 -15.93 -25.23
C VAL A 64 1.11 -16.55 -23.87
N ALA A 65 1.47 -17.82 -23.61
CA ALA A 65 1.27 -18.42 -22.30
C ALA A 65 2.10 -17.73 -21.20
N ALA A 66 3.27 -17.17 -21.51
CA ALA A 66 4.10 -16.45 -20.53
C ALA A 66 3.37 -15.25 -19.92
N PRO A 67 2.90 -14.25 -20.69
CA PRO A 67 2.15 -13.13 -20.12
C PRO A 67 0.84 -13.56 -19.44
N ILE A 68 0.16 -14.62 -19.92
CA ILE A 68 -1.04 -15.15 -19.24
C ILE A 68 -0.68 -15.67 -17.85
N LEU A 69 0.38 -16.48 -17.71
CA LEU A 69 0.84 -16.97 -16.42
C LEU A 69 1.25 -15.84 -15.47
N LEU A 70 1.93 -14.81 -15.99
CA LEU A 70 2.27 -13.62 -15.22
C LEU A 70 1.03 -12.86 -14.74
N VAL A 71 0.00 -12.73 -15.58
CA VAL A 71 -1.28 -12.12 -15.19
C VAL A 71 -1.95 -12.97 -14.11
N VAL A 72 -2.08 -14.28 -14.30
CA VAL A 72 -2.67 -15.19 -13.30
C VAL A 72 -1.93 -15.08 -11.96
N ALA A 73 -0.61 -15.12 -11.98
CA ALA A 73 0.21 -14.96 -10.78
C ALA A 73 -0.03 -13.60 -10.09
N ARG A 74 -0.15 -12.52 -10.86
CA ARG A 74 -0.46 -11.18 -10.33
C ARG A 74 -1.86 -11.09 -9.75
N LEU A 75 -2.84 -11.77 -10.34
CA LEU A 75 -4.21 -11.85 -9.80
C LEU A 75 -4.21 -12.55 -8.44
N LEU A 76 -3.48 -13.67 -8.32
CA LEU A 76 -3.34 -14.41 -7.05
C LEU A 76 -2.66 -13.57 -5.96
N GLN A 77 -1.56 -12.86 -6.29
CA GLN A 77 -0.91 -11.93 -5.37
C GLN A 77 -1.83 -10.78 -4.96
N GLY A 78 -2.63 -10.25 -5.89
CA GLY A 78 -3.61 -9.20 -5.62
C GLY A 78 -4.72 -9.64 -4.66
N LEU A 79 -5.25 -10.85 -4.84
CA LEU A 79 -6.24 -11.46 -3.94
C LEU A 79 -5.70 -11.62 -2.52
N SER A 80 -4.46 -12.07 -2.38
CA SER A 80 -3.78 -12.21 -1.08
C SER A 80 -3.72 -10.87 -0.33
N VAL A 81 -3.09 -9.86 -0.93
CA VAL A 81 -2.86 -8.55 -0.27
C VAL A 81 -4.17 -7.87 0.15
N GLY A 82 -5.25 -8.09 -0.59
CA GLY A 82 -6.58 -7.59 -0.26
C GLY A 82 -7.12 -8.04 1.09
N GLY A 83 -6.86 -9.30 1.47
CA GLY A 83 -7.33 -9.89 2.73
C GLY A 83 -6.50 -9.54 3.96
N GLU A 84 -5.20 -9.32 3.77
CA GLU A 84 -4.25 -9.10 4.87
C GLU A 84 -4.33 -7.70 5.48
N TYR A 85 -4.60 -6.67 4.69
CA TYR A 85 -4.55 -5.30 5.18
C TYR A 85 -5.63 -5.01 6.23
N GLY A 86 -6.89 -5.37 5.94
CA GLY A 86 -8.02 -5.09 6.82
C GLY A 86 -7.95 -5.88 8.13
N THR A 87 -7.50 -7.13 8.05
CA THR A 87 -7.34 -8.00 9.22
C THR A 87 -6.18 -7.54 10.12
N SER A 88 -5.04 -7.17 9.54
CA SER A 88 -3.89 -6.66 10.30
C SER A 88 -4.15 -5.30 10.94
N ALA A 89 -4.79 -4.38 10.22
CA ALA A 89 -5.16 -3.06 10.76
C ALA A 89 -6.12 -3.19 11.95
N THR A 90 -7.12 -4.07 11.84
CA THR A 90 -8.08 -4.34 12.93
C THR A 90 -7.37 -4.94 14.13
N TYR A 91 -6.56 -5.99 13.92
CA TYR A 91 -5.82 -6.66 14.99
C TYR A 91 -4.91 -5.71 15.78
N LEU A 92 -4.11 -4.88 15.09
CA LEU A 92 -3.22 -3.91 15.75
C LEU A 92 -4.01 -2.84 16.53
N SER A 93 -5.17 -2.41 16.01
CA SER A 93 -6.00 -1.42 16.68
C SER A 93 -6.71 -1.96 17.92
N GLU A 94 -7.02 -3.26 17.94
CA GLU A 94 -7.71 -3.94 19.04
C GLU A 94 -6.75 -4.34 20.16
N MET A 95 -5.49 -4.66 19.84
CA MET A 95 -4.46 -4.96 20.84
C MET A 95 -3.90 -3.71 21.53
N ALA A 96 -4.04 -2.53 20.91
CA ALA A 96 -3.40 -1.32 21.40
C ALA A 96 -4.22 -0.60 22.49
N ASN A 97 -3.53 -0.20 23.56
CA ASN A 97 -4.08 0.70 24.58
C ASN A 97 -4.61 1.98 23.92
N LYS A 98 -5.76 2.49 24.40
CA LYS A 98 -6.49 3.64 23.82
C LYS A 98 -5.59 4.87 23.57
N GLU A 99 -4.58 5.07 24.42
CA GLU A 99 -3.64 6.20 24.39
C GLU A 99 -2.50 6.03 23.39
N GLN A 100 -2.21 4.81 22.91
CA GLN A 100 -1.04 4.51 22.06
C GLN A 100 -1.41 3.90 20.70
N ARG A 101 -2.69 4.00 20.31
CA ARG A 101 -3.20 3.39 19.06
C ARG A 101 -2.47 3.88 17.81
N GLY A 102 -2.13 5.17 17.75
CA GLY A 102 -1.38 5.77 16.64
C GLY A 102 0.03 5.19 16.52
N PHE A 103 0.75 5.11 17.64
CA PHE A 103 2.07 4.48 17.69
C PHE A 103 2.04 3.02 17.21
N PHE A 104 1.19 2.17 17.79
CA PHE A 104 1.13 0.75 17.41
C PHE A 104 0.67 0.54 15.97
N SER A 105 -0.31 1.31 15.51
CA SER A 105 -0.81 1.16 14.14
C SER A 105 0.20 1.62 13.08
N SER A 106 1.11 2.53 13.42
CA SER A 106 2.15 2.99 12.50
C SER A 106 3.13 1.88 12.08
N PHE A 107 3.28 0.84 12.92
CA PHE A 107 4.12 -0.32 12.61
C PHE A 107 3.64 -1.10 11.38
N GLN A 108 2.36 -0.97 11.01
CA GLN A 108 1.86 -1.54 9.77
C GLN A 108 2.55 -0.93 8.54
N TYR A 109 2.85 0.36 8.56
CA TYR A 109 3.60 1.00 7.46
C TYR A 109 5.10 0.74 7.58
N VAL A 110 5.63 0.61 8.79
CA VAL A 110 7.01 0.14 8.99
C VAL A 110 7.23 -1.21 8.30
N THR A 111 6.36 -2.19 8.51
CA THR A 111 6.51 -3.52 7.88
C THR A 111 6.38 -3.47 6.35
N LEU A 112 5.47 -2.64 5.81
CA LEU A 112 5.33 -2.44 4.37
C LEU A 112 6.60 -1.83 3.75
N ILE A 113 7.15 -0.78 4.37
CA ILE A 113 8.35 -0.10 3.87
C ILE A 113 9.59 -0.99 4.07
N SER A 114 9.70 -1.72 5.18
CA SER A 114 10.74 -2.74 5.38
C SER A 114 10.74 -3.78 4.26
N GLY A 115 9.56 -4.25 3.84
CA GLY A 115 9.44 -5.17 2.70
C GLY A 115 9.96 -4.56 1.39
N GLN A 116 9.64 -3.28 1.13
CA GLN A 116 10.17 -2.55 -0.02
C GLN A 116 11.70 -2.37 0.06
N LEU A 117 12.24 -2.04 1.23
CA LEU A 117 13.67 -1.87 1.46
C LEU A 117 14.43 -3.18 1.28
N ILE A 118 13.90 -4.31 1.76
CA ILE A 118 14.50 -5.63 1.51
C ILE A 118 14.51 -5.94 0.01
N ALA A 119 13.40 -5.67 -0.70
CA ALA A 119 13.35 -5.84 -2.14
C ALA A 119 14.36 -4.96 -2.89
N LEU A 120 14.50 -3.69 -2.48
CA LEU A 120 15.51 -2.78 -3.02
C LEU A 120 16.94 -3.23 -2.69
N ALA A 121 17.20 -3.73 -1.49
CA ALA A 121 18.51 -4.25 -1.11
C ALA A 121 18.90 -5.45 -1.97
N VAL A 122 17.97 -6.40 -2.20
CA VAL A 122 18.18 -7.51 -3.13
C VAL A 122 18.47 -6.98 -4.55
N LEU A 123 17.71 -5.98 -5.02
CA LEU A 123 17.94 -5.38 -6.32
C LEU A 123 19.34 -4.75 -6.44
N ILE A 124 19.77 -3.99 -5.42
CA ILE A 124 21.11 -3.36 -5.38
C ILE A 124 22.21 -4.43 -5.43
N VAL A 125 22.09 -5.49 -4.63
CA VAL A 125 23.06 -6.60 -4.62
C VAL A 125 23.13 -7.27 -6.00
N LEU A 126 21.99 -7.53 -6.63
CA LEU A 126 21.95 -8.11 -7.99
C LEU A 126 22.57 -7.16 -9.03
N GLN A 127 22.32 -5.85 -8.94
CA GLN A 127 22.91 -4.87 -9.86
C GLN A 127 24.42 -4.70 -9.69
N GLN A 128 24.96 -4.95 -8.50
CA GLN A 128 26.40 -4.89 -8.24
C GLN A 128 27.13 -6.18 -8.59
N THR A 129 26.44 -7.32 -8.58
CA THR A 129 27.04 -8.65 -8.79
C THR A 129 26.85 -9.20 -10.20
N LEU A 130 25.80 -8.79 -10.90
CA LEU A 130 25.44 -9.29 -12.24
C LEU A 130 25.62 -8.20 -13.29
N THR A 131 25.96 -8.61 -14.51
CA THR A 131 25.91 -7.72 -15.67
C THR A 131 24.45 -7.44 -16.06
N VAL A 132 24.22 -6.38 -16.85
CA VAL A 132 22.88 -6.02 -17.34
C VAL A 132 22.23 -7.18 -18.10
N GLU A 133 23.00 -7.88 -18.94
CA GLU A 133 22.54 -9.05 -19.71
C GLU A 133 22.13 -10.22 -18.81
N GLN A 134 22.88 -10.48 -17.74
CA GLN A 134 22.55 -11.51 -16.75
C GLN A 134 21.28 -11.13 -15.96
N LEU A 135 21.13 -9.86 -15.63
CA LEU A 135 19.97 -9.35 -14.88
C LEU A 135 18.67 -9.47 -15.71
N GLU A 136 18.74 -9.19 -17.01
CA GLU A 136 17.61 -9.29 -17.94
C GLU A 136 17.29 -10.75 -18.33
N SER A 137 18.30 -11.62 -18.44
CA SER A 137 18.09 -13.03 -18.80
C SER A 137 17.52 -13.87 -17.65
N TRP A 138 18.07 -13.76 -16.44
CA TRP A 138 17.62 -14.59 -15.31
C TRP A 138 17.63 -13.90 -13.94
N GLY A 139 18.45 -12.86 -13.73
CA GLY A 139 18.60 -12.23 -12.41
C GLY A 139 17.29 -11.70 -11.82
N TRP A 140 16.36 -11.25 -12.68
CA TRP A 140 15.02 -10.82 -12.26
C TRP A 140 14.18 -11.90 -11.56
N ARG A 141 14.50 -13.20 -11.70
CA ARG A 141 13.78 -14.30 -11.04
C ARG A 141 14.14 -14.44 -9.56
N VAL A 142 15.34 -14.02 -9.16
CA VAL A 142 15.87 -14.21 -7.79
C VAL A 142 14.97 -13.57 -6.71
N PRO A 143 14.51 -12.30 -6.86
CA PRO A 143 13.59 -11.71 -5.88
C PRO A 143 12.28 -12.49 -5.72
N PHE A 144 11.78 -13.11 -6.79
CA PHE A 144 10.55 -13.91 -6.75
C PHE A 144 10.76 -15.26 -6.05
N PHE A 145 11.92 -15.89 -6.21
CA PHE A 145 12.29 -17.07 -5.43
C PHE A 145 12.38 -16.77 -3.93
N ILE A 146 13.00 -15.64 -3.57
CA ILE A 146 13.05 -15.19 -2.17
C ILE A 146 11.63 -14.99 -1.63
N GLY A 147 10.76 -14.31 -2.38
CA GLY A 147 9.35 -14.12 -2.01
C GLY A 147 8.57 -15.43 -1.88
N ALA A 148 8.86 -16.43 -2.72
CA ALA A 148 8.28 -17.76 -2.60
C ALA A 148 8.75 -18.49 -1.33
N LEU A 149 10.04 -18.36 -0.98
CA LEU A 149 10.61 -18.97 0.23
C LEU A 149 10.03 -18.37 1.52
N CYS A 150 9.60 -17.11 1.49
CA CYS A 150 8.92 -16.47 2.63
C CYS A 150 7.66 -17.22 3.10
N ALA A 151 7.03 -18.06 2.26
CA ALA A 151 5.91 -18.90 2.69
C ALA A 151 6.33 -19.86 3.80
N VAL A 152 7.52 -20.44 3.69
CA VAL A 152 8.03 -21.39 4.68
C VAL A 152 8.22 -20.71 6.03
N VAL A 153 8.82 -19.52 6.03
CA VAL A 153 9.02 -18.71 7.24
C VAL A 153 7.68 -18.30 7.84
N ALA A 154 6.74 -17.84 7.03
CA ALA A 154 5.44 -17.41 7.51
C ALA A 154 4.58 -18.57 8.04
N MET A 155 4.65 -19.75 7.42
CA MET A 155 4.04 -20.98 7.96
C MET A 155 4.65 -21.35 9.31
N PHE A 156 5.97 -21.23 9.45
CA PHE A 156 6.68 -21.55 10.69
C PHE A 156 6.30 -20.59 11.82
N LEU A 157 6.35 -19.28 11.58
CA LEU A 157 5.98 -18.25 12.56
C LEU A 157 4.52 -18.37 13.00
N ARG A 158 3.61 -18.77 12.10
CA ARG A 158 2.18 -18.87 12.39
C ARG A 158 1.78 -20.13 13.15
N ARG A 159 2.68 -21.11 13.34
CA ARG A 159 2.42 -22.26 14.22
C ARG A 159 2.19 -21.84 15.67
N GLY A 160 2.85 -20.75 16.12
CA GLY A 160 2.76 -20.23 17.49
C GLY A 160 1.66 -19.17 17.73
N MET A 161 0.91 -18.74 16.72
CA MET A 161 -0.19 -17.77 16.93
C MET A 161 -1.43 -18.46 17.52
N GLU A 162 -1.94 -17.95 18.63
CA GLU A 162 -3.26 -18.32 19.18
C GLU A 162 -4.39 -17.62 18.40
N GLU A 163 -5.55 -18.27 18.30
CA GLU A 163 -6.72 -17.67 17.67
C GLU A 163 -7.27 -16.56 18.59
N THR A 164 -7.56 -15.37 18.04
CA THR A 164 -8.12 -14.26 18.82
C THR A 164 -9.38 -14.68 19.60
N GLU A 165 -9.49 -14.30 20.87
CA GLU A 165 -10.62 -14.61 21.77
C GLU A 165 -11.99 -14.20 21.19
N SER A 166 -12.02 -13.18 20.34
CA SER A 166 -13.18 -12.72 19.55
C SER A 166 -13.78 -13.81 18.64
N PHE A 167 -13.01 -14.82 18.21
CA PHE A 167 -13.53 -15.95 17.42
C PHE A 167 -14.20 -17.00 18.30
N SER A 168 -13.61 -17.27 19.47
CA SER A 168 -14.11 -18.30 20.38
C SER A 168 -15.48 -17.98 20.99
N LYS A 169 -15.90 -16.71 20.95
CA LYS A 169 -17.20 -16.22 21.45
C LYS A 169 -18.30 -16.08 20.38
N LYS A 170 -18.00 -16.15 19.08
CA LYS A 170 -19.02 -16.05 18.00
C LYS A 170 -19.56 -17.43 17.63
N LYS A 171 -20.59 -17.89 18.34
CA LYS A 171 -21.36 -19.11 18.01
C LYS A 171 -22.64 -18.84 17.17
N GLU A 172 -22.99 -17.58 16.92
CA GLU A 172 -24.17 -17.24 16.12
C GLU A 172 -23.80 -16.89 14.68
N GLU A 173 -24.43 -17.57 13.72
CA GLU A 173 -24.34 -17.23 12.30
C GLU A 173 -24.90 -15.81 12.05
N PRO A 174 -24.22 -14.95 11.27
CA PRO A 174 -24.76 -13.65 10.92
C PRO A 174 -26.04 -13.83 10.07
N LYS A 175 -27.19 -13.36 10.58
CA LYS A 175 -28.49 -13.45 9.89
C LYS A 175 -28.57 -12.61 8.59
N GLU A 176 -27.62 -11.70 8.34
CA GLU A 176 -27.55 -10.89 7.12
C GLU A 176 -26.16 -10.92 6.47
N SER A 177 -26.13 -10.81 5.13
CA SER A 177 -24.87 -10.66 4.38
C SER A 177 -24.18 -9.36 4.76
N LEU A 178 -22.91 -9.45 5.19
CA LEU A 178 -22.07 -8.30 5.59
C LEU A 178 -22.00 -7.20 4.51
N LEU A 179 -22.13 -7.57 3.22
CA LEU A 179 -22.24 -6.63 2.10
C LEU A 179 -23.50 -5.77 2.17
N ARG A 180 -24.65 -6.36 2.51
CA ARG A 180 -25.91 -5.63 2.68
C ARG A 180 -25.84 -4.68 3.88
N THR A 181 -25.19 -5.09 4.96
CA THR A 181 -24.97 -4.22 6.13
C THR A 181 -24.05 -3.05 5.79
N LEU A 182 -22.98 -3.28 5.00
CA LEU A 182 -22.09 -2.20 4.55
C LEU A 182 -22.80 -1.18 3.65
N LEU A 183 -23.66 -1.65 2.74
CA LEU A 183 -24.44 -0.78 1.85
C LEU A 183 -25.44 0.11 2.60
N ARG A 184 -25.76 -0.19 3.87
CA ARG A 184 -26.56 0.70 4.74
C ARG A 184 -25.76 1.87 5.32
N HIS A 185 -24.43 1.89 5.17
CA HIS A 185 -23.51 2.95 5.64
C HIS A 185 -22.78 3.69 4.50
N PRO A 186 -23.51 4.26 3.50
CA PRO A 186 -22.87 4.86 2.33
C PRO A 186 -22.03 6.10 2.67
N LYS A 187 -22.38 6.84 3.73
CA LYS A 187 -21.64 8.04 4.15
C LYS A 187 -20.28 7.68 4.72
N GLU A 188 -20.20 6.65 5.55
CA GLU A 188 -18.97 6.14 6.14
C GLU A 188 -18.08 5.52 5.05
N VAL A 189 -18.65 4.75 4.12
CA VAL A 189 -17.93 4.22 2.96
C VAL A 189 -17.32 5.34 2.11
N LEU A 190 -18.10 6.38 1.78
CA LEU A 190 -17.61 7.51 0.99
C LEU A 190 -16.52 8.29 1.74
N THR A 191 -16.64 8.41 3.07
CA THR A 191 -15.61 9.03 3.91
C THR A 191 -14.31 8.25 3.87
N VAL A 192 -14.35 6.91 3.91
CA VAL A 192 -13.16 6.05 3.77
C VAL A 192 -12.52 6.23 2.39
N VAL A 193 -13.33 6.24 1.33
CA VAL A 193 -12.83 6.45 -0.05
C VAL A 193 -12.15 7.81 -0.15
N GLY A 194 -12.82 8.87 0.27
CA GLY A 194 -12.29 10.22 0.24
C GLY A 194 -11.04 10.38 1.10
N LEU A 195 -10.99 9.76 2.28
CA LEU A 195 -9.83 9.79 3.17
C LEU A 195 -8.63 9.04 2.57
N THR A 196 -8.89 7.97 1.83
CA THR A 196 -7.85 7.10 1.27
C THR A 196 -7.25 7.66 -0.02
N MET A 197 -8.09 8.27 -0.88
CA MET A 197 -7.75 8.64 -2.25
C MET A 197 -6.42 9.39 -2.37
N GLY A 198 -6.31 10.58 -1.80
CA GLY A 198 -5.12 11.43 -1.88
C GLY A 198 -3.92 10.83 -1.16
N GLY A 199 -4.13 10.26 0.03
CA GLY A 199 -3.06 9.66 0.82
C GLY A 199 -2.39 8.46 0.16
N THR A 200 -3.19 7.57 -0.42
CA THR A 200 -2.70 6.41 -1.18
C THR A 200 -2.02 6.83 -2.47
N LEU A 201 -2.60 7.76 -3.23
CA LEU A 201 -2.01 8.23 -4.47
C LEU A 201 -0.65 8.89 -4.21
N ALA A 202 -0.56 9.73 -3.18
CA ALA A 202 0.70 10.34 -2.75
C ALA A 202 1.72 9.26 -2.33
N PHE A 203 1.30 8.29 -1.49
CA PHE A 203 2.17 7.19 -1.07
C PHE A 203 2.78 6.43 -2.26
N TYR A 204 1.97 5.98 -3.21
CA TYR A 204 2.49 5.24 -4.38
C TYR A 204 3.33 6.12 -5.32
N THR A 205 2.99 7.41 -5.43
CA THR A 205 3.76 8.38 -6.21
C THR A 205 5.18 8.52 -5.66
N TYR A 206 5.33 8.77 -4.36
CA TYR A 206 6.62 9.05 -3.75
C TYR A 206 7.44 7.81 -3.40
N THR A 207 6.81 6.63 -3.23
CA THR A 207 7.53 5.40 -2.84
C THR A 207 7.80 4.44 -4.00
N THR A 208 6.87 4.29 -4.95
CA THR A 208 6.99 3.31 -6.04
C THR A 208 7.34 3.97 -7.37
N TYR A 209 6.62 5.03 -7.75
CA TYR A 209 6.84 5.70 -9.03
C TYR A 209 8.11 6.57 -9.02
N MET A 210 8.46 7.16 -7.87
CA MET A 210 9.56 8.13 -7.75
C MET A 210 10.89 7.64 -8.32
N GLN A 211 11.29 6.40 -8.05
CA GLN A 211 12.53 5.83 -8.62
C GLN A 211 12.50 5.85 -10.16
N LYS A 212 11.36 5.50 -10.77
CA LYS A 212 11.19 5.52 -12.23
C LYS A 212 11.14 6.94 -12.77
N TYR A 213 10.58 7.87 -12.01
CA TYR A 213 10.56 9.29 -12.36
C TYR A 213 11.97 9.88 -12.42
N LEU A 214 12.82 9.61 -11.41
CA LEU A 214 14.22 10.05 -11.40
C LEU A 214 15.01 9.52 -12.61
N VAL A 215 14.82 8.24 -12.95
CA VAL A 215 15.52 7.64 -14.10
C VAL A 215 14.98 8.15 -15.43
N ASN A 216 13.65 8.09 -15.63
CA ASN A 216 13.07 8.29 -16.95
C ASN A 216 12.82 9.77 -17.28
N THR A 217 12.49 10.60 -16.29
CA THR A 217 12.17 12.02 -16.48
C THR A 217 13.36 12.90 -16.15
N VAL A 218 13.92 12.77 -14.95
CA VAL A 218 15.03 13.63 -14.50
C VAL A 218 16.34 13.22 -15.21
N GLY A 219 16.47 11.97 -15.65
CA GLY A 219 17.65 11.48 -16.37
C GLY A 219 18.79 11.06 -15.43
N MET A 220 18.51 10.85 -14.14
CA MET A 220 19.50 10.37 -13.18
C MET A 220 19.91 8.93 -13.48
N SER A 221 21.12 8.55 -13.05
CA SER A 221 21.58 7.18 -13.18
C SER A 221 20.66 6.20 -12.40
N LYS A 222 20.56 4.96 -12.88
CA LYS A 222 19.78 3.91 -12.20
C LYS A 222 20.29 3.67 -10.78
N THR A 223 21.61 3.70 -10.59
CA THR A 223 22.27 3.50 -9.29
C THR A 223 21.90 4.62 -8.32
N ASP A 224 22.06 5.88 -8.72
CA ASP A 224 21.75 7.04 -7.87
C ASP A 224 20.27 7.07 -7.49
N SER A 225 19.39 6.87 -8.48
CA SER A 225 17.94 6.85 -8.26
C SER A 225 17.51 5.76 -7.26
N THR A 226 18.17 4.59 -7.33
CA THR A 226 17.92 3.47 -6.42
C THR A 226 18.44 3.77 -5.02
N MET A 227 19.63 4.37 -4.89
CA MET A 227 20.21 4.77 -3.60
C MET A 227 19.39 5.88 -2.92
N ILE A 228 18.96 6.90 -3.67
CA ILE A 228 18.10 7.98 -3.15
C ILE A 228 16.78 7.39 -2.64
N SER A 229 16.17 6.51 -3.42
CA SER A 229 14.91 5.86 -3.05
C SER A 229 15.09 4.99 -1.80
N ALA A 230 16.17 4.21 -1.70
CA ALA A 230 16.46 3.40 -0.53
C ALA A 230 16.70 4.26 0.73
N ALA A 231 17.49 5.33 0.62
CA ALA A 231 17.82 6.20 1.74
C ALA A 231 16.58 6.97 2.25
N THR A 232 15.77 7.52 1.33
CA THR A 232 14.54 8.24 1.69
C THR A 232 13.47 7.31 2.27
N LEU A 233 13.31 6.09 1.73
CA LEU A 233 12.40 5.08 2.29
C LEU A 233 12.85 4.61 3.68
N PHE A 234 14.16 4.45 3.91
CA PHE A 234 14.68 4.07 5.22
C PHE A 234 14.36 5.10 6.30
N LEU A 235 14.58 6.39 6.01
CA LEU A 235 14.21 7.45 6.94
C LEU A 235 12.69 7.57 7.10
N PHE A 236 11.94 7.41 6.00
CA PHE A 236 10.47 7.42 6.03
C PHE A 236 9.89 6.29 6.89
N MET A 237 10.52 5.11 6.90
CA MET A 237 10.17 3.99 7.79
C MET A 237 10.34 4.37 9.26
N LEU A 238 11.49 4.95 9.62
CA LEU A 238 11.77 5.39 11.00
C LEU A 238 10.88 6.54 11.46
N LEU A 239 10.38 7.34 10.52
CA LEU A 239 9.48 8.45 10.81
C LEU A 239 8.06 7.98 11.17
N GLN A 240 7.60 6.81 10.71
CA GLN A 240 6.22 6.34 10.93
C GLN A 240 5.84 6.28 12.42
N PRO A 241 6.64 5.64 13.31
CA PRO A 241 6.31 5.57 14.73
C PRO A 241 6.35 6.91 15.43
N ILE A 242 7.24 7.81 15.00
CA ILE A 242 7.37 9.16 15.57
C ILE A 242 6.09 9.96 15.31
N VAL A 243 5.60 9.94 14.06
CA VAL A 243 4.39 10.66 13.67
C VAL A 243 3.13 9.97 14.22
N GLY A 244 3.15 8.64 14.32
CA GLY A 244 2.12 7.86 15.02
C GLY A 244 1.99 8.28 16.49
N ALA A 245 3.10 8.37 17.23
CA ALA A 245 3.10 8.85 18.62
C ALA A 245 2.70 10.33 18.74
N LEU A 246 3.09 11.17 17.77
CA LEU A 246 2.67 12.56 17.71
C LEU A 246 1.15 12.69 17.55
N SER A 247 0.55 11.79 16.76
CA SER A 247 -0.91 11.73 16.57
C SER A 247 -1.68 11.36 17.83
N ASP A 248 -1.07 10.57 18.70
CA ASP A 248 -1.67 10.21 19.97
C ASP A 248 -1.76 11.43 20.91
N LYS A 249 -0.79 12.36 20.82
CA LYS A 249 -0.73 13.59 21.63
C LYS A 249 -1.54 14.75 21.06
N ILE A 250 -1.39 15.05 19.77
CA ILE A 250 -2.02 16.21 19.11
C ILE A 250 -3.44 15.88 18.60
N GLY A 251 -3.70 14.60 18.37
CA GLY A 251 -4.92 14.10 17.77
C GLY A 251 -4.79 13.83 16.27
N ARG A 252 -5.69 13.00 15.76
CA ARG A 252 -5.59 12.40 14.42
C ARG A 252 -6.04 13.38 13.33
N ARG A 253 -7.13 14.13 13.58
CA ARG A 253 -7.70 15.09 12.63
C ARG A 253 -6.74 16.25 12.30
N PRO A 254 -6.07 16.91 13.26
CA PRO A 254 -5.10 17.96 12.95
C PRO A 254 -3.95 17.50 12.04
N ILE A 255 -3.45 16.27 12.24
CA ILE A 255 -2.36 15.73 11.41
C ILE A 255 -2.84 15.39 9.99
N LEU A 256 -4.05 14.85 9.84
CA LEU A 256 -4.64 14.63 8.51
C LEU A 256 -4.88 15.96 7.76
N ILE A 257 -5.36 16.99 8.45
CA ILE A 257 -5.50 18.33 7.87
C ILE A 257 -4.14 18.90 7.49
N ALA A 258 -3.12 18.76 8.34
CA ALA A 258 -1.76 19.20 8.02
C ALA A 258 -1.22 18.48 6.77
N PHE A 259 -1.41 17.17 6.67
CA PHE A 259 -1.09 16.41 5.44
C PHE A 259 -1.85 16.96 4.23
N GLY A 260 -3.16 17.19 4.35
CA GLY A 260 -3.96 17.69 3.24
C GLY A 260 -3.51 19.09 2.78
N VAL A 261 -3.28 20.02 3.70
CA VAL A 261 -2.84 21.39 3.38
C VAL A 261 -1.43 21.37 2.78
N LEU A 262 -0.47 20.75 3.48
CA LEU A 262 0.91 20.70 3.01
C LEU A 262 1.01 19.90 1.71
N GLY A 263 0.27 18.80 1.58
CA GLY A 263 0.24 17.98 0.38
C GLY A 263 -0.34 18.72 -0.81
N THR A 264 -1.43 19.48 -0.64
CA THR A 264 -1.98 20.31 -1.73
C THR A 264 -1.05 21.45 -2.12
N VAL A 265 -0.43 22.12 -1.15
CA VAL A 265 0.44 23.29 -1.41
C VAL A 265 1.79 22.88 -2.02
N PHE A 266 2.42 21.82 -1.49
CA PHE A 266 3.81 21.47 -1.82
C PHE A 266 3.97 20.34 -2.84
N THR A 267 2.94 19.54 -3.16
CA THR A 267 3.08 18.45 -4.16
C THR A 267 3.53 18.97 -5.52
N TYR A 268 2.86 20.00 -6.04
CA TYR A 268 3.22 20.57 -7.34
C TYR A 268 4.62 21.21 -7.32
N PRO A 269 4.96 22.12 -6.39
CA PRO A 269 6.31 22.68 -6.30
C PRO A 269 7.41 21.63 -6.14
N ILE A 270 7.18 20.58 -5.34
CA ILE A 270 8.17 19.53 -5.14
C ILE A 270 8.42 18.79 -6.45
N LEU A 271 7.37 18.31 -7.13
CA LEU A 271 7.50 17.56 -8.38
C LEU A 271 8.04 18.41 -9.53
N SER A 272 7.64 19.68 -9.63
CA SER A 272 8.16 20.59 -10.66
C SER A 272 9.62 20.95 -10.42
N THR A 273 10.05 21.14 -9.17
CA THR A 273 11.45 21.40 -8.83
C THR A 273 12.31 20.14 -9.03
N LEU A 274 11.76 18.96 -8.75
CA LEU A 274 12.45 17.69 -8.97
C LEU A 274 12.77 17.46 -10.46
N HIS A 275 11.92 17.96 -11.36
CA HIS A 275 12.12 17.82 -12.80
C HIS A 275 13.45 18.44 -13.29
N SER A 276 13.91 19.51 -12.64
CA SER A 276 15.14 20.24 -13.01
C SER A 276 16.27 20.05 -12.01
N VAL A 277 16.21 19.01 -11.17
CA VAL A 277 17.23 18.79 -10.13
C VAL A 277 18.38 17.94 -10.68
N ASP A 278 19.58 18.52 -10.70
CA ASP A 278 20.78 17.81 -11.16
C ASP A 278 21.60 17.22 -9.99
N SER A 279 21.24 17.55 -8.76
CA SER A 279 22.01 17.16 -7.57
C SER A 279 21.35 16.00 -6.81
N TRP A 280 22.18 15.03 -6.40
CA TRP A 280 21.76 13.90 -5.57
C TRP A 280 21.08 14.37 -4.27
N TRP A 281 21.69 15.34 -3.57
CA TRP A 281 21.15 15.89 -2.32
C TRP A 281 19.88 16.69 -2.53
N GLY A 282 19.75 17.44 -3.64
CA GLY A 282 18.53 18.15 -3.99
C GLY A 282 17.35 17.21 -4.18
N ALA A 283 17.54 16.13 -4.95
CA ALA A 283 16.54 15.09 -5.12
C ALA A 283 16.18 14.42 -3.78
N PHE A 284 17.19 14.08 -2.97
CA PHE A 284 17.00 13.48 -1.64
C PHE A 284 16.15 14.35 -0.71
N PHE A 285 16.47 15.64 -0.54
CA PHE A 285 15.74 16.51 0.38
C PHE A 285 14.31 16.81 -0.11
N LEU A 286 14.10 16.95 -1.41
CA LEU A 286 12.77 17.16 -1.99
C LEU A 286 11.86 15.92 -1.81
N ILE A 287 12.39 14.73 -2.07
CA ILE A 287 11.65 13.47 -1.85
C ILE A 287 11.41 13.27 -0.36
N MET A 288 12.40 13.52 0.50
CA MET A 288 12.24 13.41 1.93
C MET A 288 11.16 14.39 2.43
N ALA A 289 11.14 15.64 1.97
CA ALA A 289 10.10 16.60 2.32
C ALA A 289 8.70 16.10 1.94
N ALA A 290 8.53 15.54 0.74
CA ALA A 290 7.27 14.92 0.33
C ALA A 290 6.90 13.73 1.23
N LEU A 291 7.85 12.85 1.56
CA LEU A 291 7.62 11.71 2.45
C LEU A 291 7.29 12.13 3.88
N VAL A 292 7.90 13.20 4.40
CA VAL A 292 7.50 13.80 5.70
C VAL A 292 6.04 14.25 5.64
N ILE A 293 5.60 14.90 4.57
CA ILE A 293 4.20 15.29 4.41
C ILE A 293 3.29 14.05 4.40
N VAL A 294 3.63 13.04 3.58
CA VAL A 294 2.88 11.77 3.46
C VAL A 294 2.82 10.98 4.77
N SER A 295 3.81 11.13 5.65
CA SER A 295 3.83 10.48 6.96
C SER A 295 2.60 10.85 7.81
N GLY A 296 2.07 12.07 7.64
CA GLY A 296 0.86 12.52 8.34
C GLY A 296 -0.40 11.72 7.99
N TYR A 297 -0.48 11.15 6.78
CA TYR A 297 -1.54 10.22 6.42
C TYR A 297 -1.18 8.78 6.81
N THR A 298 -0.02 8.31 6.36
CA THR A 298 0.36 6.88 6.42
C THR A 298 0.44 6.35 7.85
N SER A 299 0.96 7.13 8.81
CA SER A 299 1.10 6.69 10.20
C SER A 299 -0.23 6.51 10.96
N ILE A 300 -1.31 7.15 10.51
CA ILE A 300 -2.58 7.28 11.28
C ILE A 300 -3.78 6.63 10.57
N ASN A 301 -3.67 6.48 9.25
CA ASN A 301 -4.77 6.08 8.37
C ASN A 301 -5.48 4.77 8.79
N ALA A 302 -4.74 3.77 9.27
CA ALA A 302 -5.32 2.50 9.71
C ALA A 302 -6.19 2.66 10.98
N VAL A 303 -5.77 3.48 11.95
CA VAL A 303 -6.52 3.76 13.18
C VAL A 303 -7.82 4.50 12.88
N VAL A 304 -7.74 5.59 12.10
CA VAL A 304 -8.90 6.43 11.82
C VAL A 304 -10.00 5.62 11.14
N LYS A 305 -9.63 4.72 10.23
CA LYS A 305 -10.57 3.81 9.58
C LYS A 305 -11.19 2.83 10.56
N ALA A 306 -10.38 2.22 11.44
CA ALA A 306 -10.87 1.29 12.46
C ALA A 306 -11.87 1.96 13.43
N GLU A 307 -11.65 3.23 13.79
CA GLU A 307 -12.49 3.97 14.72
C GLU A 307 -13.86 4.41 14.16
N LEU A 308 -14.01 4.46 12.83
CA LEU A 308 -15.24 4.89 12.14
C LEU A 308 -16.35 3.81 12.14
N PHE A 309 -15.99 2.54 12.29
CA PHE A 309 -16.93 1.41 12.18
C PHE A 309 -17.15 0.67 13.50
N PRO A 310 -18.40 0.25 13.79
CA PRO A 310 -18.71 -0.72 14.84
C PRO A 310 -17.94 -2.03 14.64
N THR A 311 -17.62 -2.71 15.74
CA THR A 311 -16.77 -3.91 15.77
C THR A 311 -17.31 -5.03 14.86
N GLU A 312 -18.63 -5.11 14.67
CA GLU A 312 -19.30 -6.15 13.89
C GLU A 312 -19.04 -6.04 12.39
N ILE A 313 -18.84 -4.83 11.87
CA ILE A 313 -18.63 -4.56 10.43
C ILE A 313 -17.26 -3.95 10.12
N ARG A 314 -16.40 -3.73 11.13
CA ARG A 314 -15.13 -3.02 11.00
C ARG A 314 -14.19 -3.64 9.97
N ALA A 315 -13.99 -4.96 10.00
CA ALA A 315 -13.06 -5.62 9.09
C ALA A 315 -13.46 -5.45 7.62
N LEU A 316 -14.75 -5.65 7.29
CA LEU A 316 -15.25 -5.50 5.91
C LEU A 316 -15.41 -4.01 5.52
N GLY A 317 -15.91 -3.19 6.44
CA GLY A 317 -16.17 -1.77 6.21
C GLY A 317 -14.92 -0.92 6.07
N VAL A 318 -13.82 -1.33 6.71
CA VAL A 318 -12.49 -0.77 6.45
C VAL A 318 -11.88 -1.41 5.22
N GLY A 319 -11.88 -2.74 5.13
CA GLY A 319 -11.16 -3.49 4.11
C GLY A 319 -11.63 -3.24 2.68
N LEU A 320 -12.94 -3.33 2.42
CA LEU A 320 -13.48 -3.25 1.05
C LEU A 320 -13.36 -1.84 0.43
N PRO A 321 -13.82 -0.75 1.08
CA PRO A 321 -13.68 0.60 0.52
C PRO A 321 -12.22 1.02 0.40
N TYR A 322 -11.36 0.61 1.35
CA TYR A 322 -9.93 0.84 1.26
C TYR A 322 -9.33 0.13 0.05
N ALA A 323 -9.56 -1.18 -0.07
CA ALA A 323 -9.03 -1.96 -1.17
C ALA A 323 -9.48 -1.38 -2.51
N LEU A 324 -10.76 -1.03 -2.66
CA LEU A 324 -11.30 -0.41 -3.86
C LEU A 324 -10.58 0.89 -4.20
N THR A 325 -10.41 1.77 -3.22
CA THR A 325 -9.75 3.06 -3.43
C THR A 325 -8.27 2.88 -3.78
N VAL A 326 -7.59 1.94 -3.11
CA VAL A 326 -6.20 1.61 -3.43
C VAL A 326 -6.06 1.03 -4.82
N SER A 327 -7.00 0.21 -5.25
CA SER A 327 -7.00 -0.33 -6.60
C SER A 327 -7.14 0.74 -7.66
N ILE A 328 -8.09 1.67 -7.45
CA ILE A 328 -8.42 2.72 -8.43
C ILE A 328 -7.34 3.80 -8.47
N PHE A 329 -6.84 4.28 -7.32
CA PHE A 329 -5.92 5.42 -7.28
C PHE A 329 -4.47 5.01 -7.07
N GLY A 330 -4.21 4.05 -6.18
CA GLY A 330 -2.85 3.58 -5.91
C GLY A 330 -2.29 2.71 -7.03
N GLY A 331 -3.07 1.74 -7.49
CA GLY A 331 -2.67 0.79 -8.53
C GLY A 331 -2.52 1.41 -9.92
N THR A 332 -3.28 2.46 -10.19
CA THR A 332 -3.22 3.18 -11.48
C THR A 332 -2.26 4.36 -11.47
N ALA A 333 -1.73 4.77 -10.30
CA ALA A 333 -0.87 5.94 -10.15
C ALA A 333 0.28 5.95 -11.18
N GLU A 334 1.01 4.83 -11.28
CA GLU A 334 2.12 4.69 -12.22
C GLU A 334 1.64 4.73 -13.67
N TYR A 335 0.53 4.05 -14.00
CA TYR A 335 -0.03 4.04 -15.35
C TYR A 335 -0.44 5.45 -15.79
N VAL A 336 -1.15 6.18 -14.94
CA VAL A 336 -1.58 7.57 -15.21
C VAL A 336 -0.37 8.48 -15.38
N ALA A 337 0.66 8.33 -14.55
CA ALA A 337 1.90 9.11 -14.66
C ALA A 337 2.62 8.86 -16.00
N LEU A 338 2.77 7.59 -16.38
CA LEU A 338 3.39 7.21 -17.65
C LEU A 338 2.54 7.63 -18.86
N TRP A 339 1.21 7.63 -18.73
CA TRP A 339 0.31 8.12 -19.76
C TRP A 339 0.46 9.63 -19.98
N PHE A 340 0.45 10.44 -18.92
CA PHE A 340 0.72 11.88 -19.02
C PHE A 340 2.08 12.17 -19.67
N LYS A 341 3.10 11.38 -19.33
CA LYS A 341 4.40 11.42 -19.99
C LYS A 341 4.34 11.07 -21.47
N SER A 342 3.59 10.04 -21.85
CA SER A 342 3.45 9.63 -23.26
C SER A 342 2.79 10.69 -24.13
N VAL A 343 1.93 11.55 -23.54
CA VAL A 343 1.24 12.66 -24.22
C VAL A 343 2.05 13.97 -24.14
N GLY A 344 3.20 13.98 -23.45
CA GLY A 344 4.05 15.17 -23.28
C GLY A 344 3.53 16.18 -22.25
N LEU A 345 2.58 15.79 -21.40
CA LEU A 345 1.96 16.64 -20.38
C LEU A 345 2.26 16.12 -18.96
N GLU A 346 3.56 15.95 -18.62
CA GLU A 346 3.98 15.41 -17.32
C GLU A 346 3.44 16.22 -16.13
N SER A 347 3.31 17.54 -16.27
CA SER A 347 2.73 18.41 -15.23
C SER A 347 1.27 18.09 -14.91
N GLY A 348 0.54 17.47 -15.84
CA GLY A 348 -0.83 17.00 -15.63
C GLY A 348 -0.93 15.94 -14.54
N PHE A 349 0.08 15.09 -14.40
CA PHE A 349 0.15 14.13 -13.29
C PHE A 349 0.33 14.83 -11.95
N TYR A 350 1.12 15.91 -11.88
CA TYR A 350 1.38 16.63 -10.62
C TYR A 350 0.10 17.30 -10.13
N TRP A 351 -0.66 17.89 -11.06
CA TRP A 351 -1.99 18.45 -10.78
C TRP A 351 -2.99 17.37 -10.38
N TYR A 352 -2.97 16.20 -11.02
CA TYR A 352 -3.82 15.07 -10.64
C TYR A 352 -3.58 14.63 -9.19
N VAL A 353 -2.32 14.42 -8.79
CA VAL A 353 -1.97 14.07 -7.39
C VAL A 353 -2.42 15.18 -6.43
N THR A 354 -2.15 16.44 -6.78
CA THR A 354 -2.54 17.61 -5.97
C THR A 354 -4.05 17.71 -5.79
N ALA A 355 -4.83 17.50 -6.85
CA ALA A 355 -6.28 17.54 -6.82
C ALA A 355 -6.88 16.41 -5.97
N CYS A 356 -6.35 15.19 -6.07
CA CYS A 356 -6.77 14.08 -5.21
C CYS A 356 -6.47 14.35 -3.72
N ILE A 357 -5.31 14.93 -3.39
CA ILE A 357 -4.99 15.34 -2.02
C ILE A 357 -5.94 16.45 -1.54
N ALA A 358 -6.26 17.43 -2.40
CA ALA A 358 -7.20 18.50 -2.08
C ALA A 358 -8.62 17.95 -1.82
N CYS A 359 -9.08 16.98 -2.62
CA CYS A 359 -10.34 16.29 -2.37
C CYS A 359 -10.33 15.57 -1.01
N SER A 360 -9.23 14.89 -0.66
CA SER A 360 -9.07 14.27 0.66
C SER A 360 -9.04 15.30 1.79
N LEU A 361 -8.43 16.46 1.59
CA LEU A 361 -8.41 17.57 2.55
C LEU A 361 -9.83 18.03 2.90
N LEU A 362 -10.71 18.20 1.89
CA LEU A 362 -12.11 18.56 2.15
C LEU A 362 -12.77 17.54 3.09
N VAL A 363 -12.53 16.25 2.87
CA VAL A 363 -13.06 15.19 3.73
C VAL A 363 -12.49 15.29 5.15
N TYR A 364 -11.19 15.57 5.32
CA TYR A 364 -10.56 15.73 6.64
C TYR A 364 -11.14 16.90 7.44
N VAL A 365 -11.49 17.99 6.75
CA VAL A 365 -12.10 19.18 7.37
C VAL A 365 -13.52 18.88 7.84
N PHE A 366 -14.31 18.13 7.08
CA PHE A 366 -15.71 17.84 7.44
C PHE A 366 -15.91 16.56 8.28
N MET A 367 -14.88 15.73 8.43
CA MET A 367 -14.96 14.52 9.26
C MET A 367 -14.98 14.87 10.76
N LYS A 368 -15.78 14.12 11.52
CA LYS A 368 -15.81 14.19 12.99
C LYS A 368 -14.50 13.67 13.57
N ASP A 369 -14.09 14.25 14.70
CA ASP A 369 -12.87 13.84 15.40
C ASP A 369 -13.01 12.43 15.98
N THR A 370 -12.30 11.45 15.39
CA THR A 370 -12.40 10.03 15.76
C THR A 370 -11.80 9.73 17.13
N GLN A 371 -10.90 10.60 17.64
CA GLN A 371 -10.38 10.48 19.00
C GLN A 371 -11.47 10.71 20.05
N LYS A 372 -12.43 11.60 19.76
CA LYS A 372 -13.52 11.95 20.68
C LYS A 372 -14.79 11.13 20.45
N HIS A 373 -14.97 10.59 19.25
CA HIS A 373 -16.17 9.86 18.82
C HIS A 373 -15.83 8.43 18.35
N SER A 374 -14.84 7.81 18.99
CA SER A 374 -14.43 6.45 18.67
C SER A 374 -15.60 5.50 18.92
N LYS A 375 -15.98 4.71 17.92
CA LYS A 375 -16.95 3.62 18.10
C LYS A 375 -16.31 2.36 18.69
N ILE A 376 -15.02 2.40 19.04
CA ILE A 376 -14.36 1.29 19.73
C ILE A 376 -14.74 1.38 21.21
N THR A 377 -15.71 0.57 21.62
CA THR A 377 -16.00 0.29 23.03
C THR A 377 -14.84 -0.51 23.60
N THR A 378 -14.01 0.14 24.42
CA THR A 378 -13.19 -0.55 25.42
C THR A 378 -14.14 -0.93 26.55
N ASP A 379 -14.41 -2.22 26.73
CA ASP A 379 -14.89 -2.72 28.02
C ASP A 379 -13.84 -2.44 29.10
#